data_AF-A0A521BQP9-F1
#
_entry.id   AF-A0A521BQP9-F1
#
_cell.length_a   1.000
_cell.length_b   1.000
_cell.length_c   1.000
_cell.angle_alpha   90.00
_cell.angle_beta   90.00
_cell.angle_gamma   90.00
#
_symmetry.space_group_name_H-M   'P 1'
#
loop_
_entity.id
_entity.type
_entity.pdbx_description
1 polymer ?
#
loop_
_entity_poly.entity_id
_entity_poly.type
_entity_poly.pdbx_seq_one_letter_code
_entity_poly.pdbx_strand_id
1 'polypeptide(L)'
;MTDRFKKIYLLTMIIGSFLIYMTYYYYNTYFKKAHYKFVEFENFEVRYTKGDLLLYDYDSKTGILKTRVTPDSISTKTIKLSPETLKSIHQKMWDLMFFDTPDHLTVADQPGTDAPRYFLEMNYQKKSKSVTWDENYPKNHYTDKIGELKKFIETRIEENQ
;
A
#
# COMPACT_ATOMS: atom_id res chain seq x y z
N MET A 1 -6.45 -33.38 -49.14
CA MET A 1 -6.62 -32.22 -48.24
C MET A 1 -7.39 -31.14 -48.98
N THR A 2 -8.54 -30.73 -48.46
CA THR A 2 -9.40 -29.72 -49.10
C THR A 2 -8.87 -28.32 -48.82
N ASP A 3 -8.83 -27.41 -49.80
CA ASP A 3 -8.27 -26.06 -49.64
C ASP A 3 -8.94 -25.24 -48.53
N ARG A 4 -10.22 -25.51 -48.26
CA ARG A 4 -10.94 -24.93 -47.12
C ARG A 4 -10.30 -25.29 -45.77
N PHE A 5 -9.82 -26.52 -45.63
CA PHE A 5 -9.17 -26.99 -44.39
C PHE A 5 -7.81 -26.30 -44.19
N LYS A 6 -7.02 -26.12 -45.26
CA LYS A 6 -5.74 -25.39 -45.19
C LYS A 6 -5.94 -23.93 -44.79
N LYS A 7 -6.97 -23.25 -45.34
CA LYS A 7 -7.29 -21.86 -44.97
C LYS A 7 -7.71 -21.72 -43.51
N ILE A 8 -8.58 -22.61 -43.03
CA ILE A 8 -9.03 -22.60 -41.64
C ILE A 8 -7.85 -22.86 -40.70
N TYR A 9 -7.03 -23.88 -40.99
CA TYR A 9 -5.85 -24.20 -40.19
C TYR A 9 -4.87 -23.02 -40.08
N LEU A 10 -4.56 -22.36 -41.19
CA LEU A 10 -3.67 -21.19 -41.21
C LEU A 10 -4.24 -20.05 -40.35
N LEU A 11 -5.54 -19.77 -40.51
CA LEU A 11 -6.22 -18.72 -39.74
C LEU A 11 -6.20 -19.03 -38.24
N THR A 12 -6.51 -20.28 -37.86
CA THR A 12 -6.52 -20.71 -36.46
C THR A 12 -5.11 -20.71 -35.85
N MET A 13 -4.06 -21.02 -36.62
CA MET A 13 -2.69 -20.97 -36.11
C MET A 13 -2.24 -19.53 -35.82
N ILE A 14 -2.60 -18.57 -36.68
CA ILE A 14 -2.27 -17.15 -36.49
C ILE A 14 -3.11 -16.54 -35.36
N ILE A 15 -4.44 -16.68 -35.44
CA ILE A 15 -5.36 -16.09 -34.45
C ILE A 15 -5.25 -16.81 -33.11
N GLY A 16 -5.11 -18.14 -33.10
CA GLY A 16 -4.98 -18.93 -31.88
C GLY A 16 -3.72 -18.58 -31.09
N SER A 17 -2.57 -18.47 -31.77
CA SER A 17 -1.32 -18.06 -31.11
C SER A 17 -1.41 -16.64 -30.53
N PHE A 18 -2.06 -15.73 -31.26
CA PHE A 18 -2.30 -14.37 -30.80
C PHE A 18 -3.23 -14.32 -29.58
N LEU A 19 -4.34 -15.06 -29.60
CA LEU A 19 -5.29 -15.12 -28.48
C LEU A 19 -4.66 -15.75 -27.24
N ILE A 20 -3.89 -16.83 -27.39
CA ILE A 20 -3.19 -17.46 -26.26
C ILE A 20 -2.20 -16.47 -25.63
N TYR A 21 -1.39 -15.80 -26.46
CA TYR A 21 -0.46 -14.78 -25.96
C TYR A 21 -1.20 -13.64 -25.26
N MET A 22 -2.27 -13.12 -25.85
CA MET A 22 -3.08 -12.06 -25.28
C MET A 22 -3.69 -12.47 -23.94
N THR A 23 -4.35 -13.63 -23.87
CA THR A 23 -4.98 -14.12 -22.63
C THR A 23 -3.94 -14.41 -21.57
N TYR A 24 -2.82 -15.07 -21.91
CA TYR A 24 -1.75 -15.36 -20.96
C TYR A 24 -1.09 -14.08 -20.42
N TYR A 25 -0.73 -13.14 -21.29
CA TYR A 25 -0.11 -11.88 -20.90
C TYR A 25 -1.06 -11.00 -20.10
N TYR A 26 -2.32 -10.87 -20.54
CA TYR A 26 -3.32 -10.08 -19.83
C TYR A 26 -3.66 -10.68 -18.46
N TYR A 27 -3.80 -11.99 -18.37
CA TYR A 27 -4.08 -12.68 -17.12
C TYR A 27 -2.90 -12.59 -16.13
N ASN A 28 -1.67 -12.88 -16.57
CA ASN A 28 -0.51 -12.75 -15.68
C ASN A 28 -0.25 -11.29 -15.26
N THR A 29 -0.44 -10.32 -16.15
CA THR A 29 -0.07 -8.92 -15.87
C THR A 29 -1.14 -8.21 -15.04
N TYR A 30 -2.43 -8.44 -15.30
CA TYR A 30 -3.52 -7.70 -14.65
C TYR A 30 -4.22 -8.51 -13.54
N PHE A 31 -4.42 -9.83 -13.72
CA PHE A 31 -5.12 -10.64 -12.72
C PHE A 31 -4.22 -11.09 -11.56
N LYS A 32 -2.94 -11.40 -11.78
CA LYS A 32 -2.03 -11.69 -10.64
C LYS A 32 -1.66 -10.43 -9.86
N LYS A 33 -1.57 -9.29 -10.54
CA LYS A 33 -1.59 -7.96 -9.92
C LYS A 33 -2.99 -7.52 -9.54
N ALA A 34 -3.91 -8.46 -9.21
CA ALA A 34 -5.26 -8.14 -8.73
C ALA A 34 -5.14 -7.04 -7.68
N HIS A 35 -5.52 -5.88 -8.18
CA HIS A 35 -5.35 -4.57 -7.63
C HIS A 35 -6.11 -4.50 -6.32
N TYR A 36 -5.48 -3.99 -5.27
CA TYR A 36 -6.07 -3.88 -3.94
C TYR A 36 -7.45 -3.21 -4.03
N LYS A 37 -8.52 -3.98 -3.82
CA LYS A 37 -9.90 -3.49 -3.95
C LYS A 37 -10.37 -2.98 -2.61
N PHE A 38 -10.99 -1.79 -2.60
CA PHE A 38 -11.61 -1.27 -1.39
C PHE A 38 -12.69 -2.20 -0.79
N VAL A 39 -13.37 -3.01 -1.62
CA VAL A 39 -14.37 -3.98 -1.13
C VAL A 39 -13.74 -5.07 -0.25
N GLU A 40 -12.47 -5.39 -0.47
CA GLU A 40 -11.73 -6.38 0.31
C GLU A 40 -10.93 -5.73 1.46
N PHE A 41 -11.03 -4.41 1.65
CA PHE A 41 -10.30 -3.68 2.67
C PHE A 41 -10.85 -3.98 4.06
N GLU A 42 -9.97 -4.34 5.00
CA GLU A 42 -10.36 -4.63 6.38
C GLU A 42 -9.94 -3.52 7.34
N ASN A 43 -8.65 -3.25 7.41
CA ASN A 43 -8.09 -2.20 8.27
C ASN A 43 -6.74 -1.72 7.74
N PHE A 44 -6.29 -0.61 8.30
CA PHE A 44 -4.93 -0.12 8.14
C PHE A 44 -4.33 0.24 9.49
N GLU A 45 -3.04 0.05 9.59
CA GLU A 45 -2.23 0.36 10.77
C GLU A 45 -1.15 1.34 10.38
N VAL A 46 -1.02 2.40 11.19
CA VAL A 46 -0.01 3.44 11.02
C VAL A 46 0.81 3.49 12.28
N ARG A 47 2.11 3.34 12.15
CA ARG A 47 3.03 3.45 13.27
C ARG A 47 4.18 4.38 12.92
N TYR A 48 4.50 5.27 13.84
CA TYR A 48 5.67 6.14 13.75
C TYR A 48 6.53 5.91 14.99
N THR A 49 7.76 5.48 14.75
CA THR A 49 8.75 5.21 15.79
C THR A 49 9.97 6.08 15.52
N LYS A 50 10.66 6.48 16.58
CA LYS A 50 11.99 7.09 16.48
C LYS A 50 12.91 6.28 17.37
N GLY A 51 13.77 5.46 16.75
CA GLY A 51 14.50 4.44 17.49
C GLY A 51 13.57 3.46 18.20
N ASP A 52 13.80 3.25 19.49
CA ASP A 52 12.97 2.44 20.38
C ASP A 52 11.72 3.18 20.90
N LEU A 53 11.55 4.46 20.58
CA LEU A 53 10.44 5.27 21.06
C LEU A 53 9.26 5.20 20.08
N LEU A 54 8.16 4.58 20.52
CA LEU A 54 6.87 4.67 19.85
C LEU A 54 6.28 6.08 20.04
N LEU A 55 6.16 6.85 18.96
CA LEU A 55 5.64 8.21 18.99
C LEU A 55 4.14 8.26 18.66
N TYR A 56 3.73 7.46 17.68
CA TYR A 56 2.36 7.42 17.17
C TYR A 56 2.02 6.01 16.72
N ASP A 57 0.84 5.51 17.09
CA ASP A 57 0.34 4.20 16.70
C ASP A 57 -1.17 4.28 16.54
N TYR A 58 -1.67 4.06 15.33
CA TYR A 58 -3.09 4.12 14.99
C TYR A 58 -3.52 2.84 14.32
N ASP A 59 -4.60 2.25 14.80
CA ASP A 59 -5.26 1.10 14.17
C ASP A 59 -6.70 1.48 13.80
N SER A 60 -7.01 1.40 12.50
CA SER A 60 -8.33 1.76 11.98
C SER A 60 -9.43 0.74 12.33
N LYS A 61 -9.07 -0.49 12.73
CA LYS A 61 -10.02 -1.54 13.12
C LYS A 61 -10.60 -1.25 14.50
N THR A 62 -9.72 -0.95 15.44
CA THR A 62 -10.11 -0.59 16.80
C THR A 62 -10.46 0.89 16.92
N GLY A 63 -9.97 1.72 16.00
CA GLY A 63 -10.08 3.17 16.05
C GLY A 63 -9.22 3.76 17.17
N ILE A 64 -8.24 3.00 17.69
CA ILE A 64 -7.44 3.43 18.83
C ILE A 64 -6.21 4.16 18.30
N LEU A 65 -6.07 5.43 18.65
CA LEU A 65 -4.89 6.24 18.47
C LEU A 65 -4.10 6.29 19.77
N LYS A 66 -2.85 5.83 19.76
CA LYS A 66 -1.89 6.01 20.83
C LYS A 66 -0.85 7.05 20.41
N THR A 67 -0.71 8.08 21.22
CA THR A 67 0.31 9.12 21.02
C THR A 67 1.13 9.25 22.28
N ARG A 68 2.46 9.27 22.13
CA ARG A 68 3.34 9.49 23.27
C ARG A 68 3.33 10.97 23.65
N VAL A 69 2.99 11.27 24.90
CA VAL A 69 2.97 12.65 25.44
C VAL A 69 4.25 12.94 26.21
N THR A 70 4.74 11.95 26.95
CA THR A 70 6.00 12.00 27.71
C THR A 70 6.72 10.66 27.60
N PRO A 71 8.03 10.56 27.93
CA PRO A 71 8.79 9.32 27.84
C PRO A 71 8.13 8.11 28.53
N ASP A 72 7.40 8.37 29.61
CA ASP A 72 6.73 7.35 30.43
C ASP A 72 5.19 7.34 30.27
N SER A 73 4.60 8.17 29.40
CA SER A 73 3.13 8.26 29.26
C SER A 73 2.66 8.26 27.82
N ILE A 74 1.71 7.36 27.55
CA ILE A 74 1.04 7.19 26.26
C ILE A 74 -0.43 7.59 26.42
N SER A 75 -0.84 8.63 25.70
CA SER A 75 -2.23 9.04 25.61
C SER A 75 -2.94 8.16 24.60
N THR A 76 -4.13 7.66 24.96
CA THR A 76 -4.95 6.82 24.09
C THR A 76 -6.25 7.56 23.78
N LYS A 77 -6.54 7.77 22.50
CA LYS A 77 -7.78 8.37 22.00
C LYS A 77 -8.49 7.37 21.10
N THR A 78 -9.82 7.44 21.05
CA THR A 78 -10.62 6.64 20.10
C THR A 78 -11.08 7.55 18.98
N ILE A 79 -10.52 7.37 17.78
CA ILE A 79 -10.87 8.08 16.55
C ILE A 79 -11.38 7.07 15.53
N LYS A 80 -12.68 7.14 15.24
CA LYS A 80 -13.32 6.32 14.20
C LYS A 80 -13.37 7.11 12.90
N LEU A 81 -12.66 6.64 11.89
CA LEU A 81 -12.69 7.24 10.56
C LEU A 81 -13.99 6.84 9.85
N SER A 82 -14.59 7.80 9.14
CA SER A 82 -15.75 7.52 8.31
C SER A 82 -15.40 6.60 7.13
N PRO A 83 -16.34 5.79 6.62
CA PRO A 83 -16.10 4.98 5.42
C PRO A 83 -15.68 5.80 4.19
N GLU A 84 -16.17 7.04 4.07
CA GLU A 84 -15.78 7.97 3.01
C GLU A 84 -14.32 8.41 3.15
N THR A 85 -13.87 8.68 4.38
CA THR A 85 -12.47 9.00 4.68
C THR A 85 -11.56 7.82 4.34
N LEU A 86 -11.94 6.60 4.74
CA LEU A 86 -11.20 5.37 4.41
C LEU A 86 -11.09 5.17 2.89
N LYS A 87 -12.19 5.40 2.16
CA LYS A 87 -12.20 5.33 0.69
C LYS A 87 -11.26 6.38 0.08
N SER A 88 -11.26 7.60 0.61
CA SER A 88 -10.39 8.68 0.12
C SER A 88 -8.91 8.37 0.33
N ILE A 89 -8.54 7.78 1.49
CA ILE A 89 -7.18 7.31 1.76
C ILE A 89 -6.81 6.23 0.75
N HIS A 90 -7.66 5.22 0.58
CA HIS A 90 -7.41 4.14 -0.37
C HIS A 90 -7.23 4.67 -1.81
N GLN A 91 -8.06 5.61 -2.26
CA GLN A 91 -7.91 6.28 -3.56
C GLN A 91 -6.58 7.04 -3.68
N LYS A 92 -6.21 7.79 -2.64
CA LYS A 92 -4.94 8.53 -2.63
C LYS A 92 -3.72 7.59 -2.73
N MET A 93 -3.79 6.42 -2.11
CA MET A 93 -2.75 5.39 -2.20
C MET A 93 -2.59 4.85 -3.62
N TRP A 94 -3.71 4.74 -4.34
CA TRP A 94 -3.71 4.37 -5.75
C TRP A 94 -3.09 5.43 -6.64
N ASP A 95 -3.47 6.69 -6.45
CA ASP A 95 -2.92 7.82 -7.20
C ASP A 95 -1.40 7.93 -7.00
N LEU A 96 -0.94 7.63 -5.79
CA LEU A 96 0.47 7.64 -5.40
C LEU A 96 1.20 6.32 -5.70
N MET A 97 0.55 5.35 -6.35
CA MET A 97 1.15 4.04 -6.67
C MET A 97 1.76 3.33 -5.44
N PHE A 98 1.17 3.49 -4.26
CA PHE A 98 1.68 2.92 -3.00
C PHE A 98 1.91 1.41 -3.08
N PHE A 99 1.04 0.72 -3.82
CA PHE A 99 1.09 -0.73 -3.97
C PHE A 99 2.28 -1.23 -4.82
N ASP A 100 2.84 -0.36 -5.67
CA ASP A 100 4.03 -0.65 -6.47
C ASP A 100 5.33 -0.23 -5.75
N THR A 101 5.22 0.39 -4.55
CA THR A 101 6.36 0.84 -3.76
C THR A 101 7.07 -0.35 -3.09
N PRO A 102 8.41 -0.35 -2.94
CA PRO A 102 9.12 -1.36 -2.17
C PRO A 102 8.64 -1.43 -0.72
N ASP A 103 8.65 -2.62 -0.13
CA ASP A 103 8.19 -2.86 1.25
C ASP A 103 9.10 -2.22 2.30
N HIS A 104 10.39 -2.05 1.97
CA HIS A 104 11.39 -1.45 2.84
C HIS A 104 12.16 -0.35 2.09
N LEU A 105 11.98 0.88 2.56
CA LEU A 105 12.75 2.06 2.17
C LEU A 105 13.53 2.53 3.41
N THR A 106 14.35 1.62 3.93
CA THR A 106 15.18 1.82 5.12
C THR A 106 16.64 1.84 4.72
N VAL A 107 17.43 2.72 5.36
CA VAL A 107 18.89 2.63 5.27
C VAL A 107 19.31 1.43 6.13
N ALA A 108 20.33 0.67 5.72
CA ALA A 108 20.82 -0.46 6.51
C ALA A 108 21.07 -0.02 7.96
N ASP A 109 20.63 -0.83 8.93
CA ASP A 109 20.76 -0.57 10.37
C ASP A 109 22.22 -0.29 10.71
N GLN A 110 22.59 0.99 10.73
CA GLN A 110 23.83 1.40 11.35
C GLN A 110 23.54 1.46 12.86
N PRO A 111 24.31 0.75 13.69
CA PRO A 111 24.13 0.82 15.13
C PRO A 111 24.33 2.27 15.58
N GLY A 112 23.27 2.89 16.10
CA GLY A 112 23.27 4.28 16.60
C GLY A 112 22.50 5.31 15.75
N THR A 113 21.96 4.95 14.58
CA THR A 113 21.03 5.84 13.85
C THR A 113 19.61 5.67 14.37
N ASP A 114 19.24 6.52 15.33
CA ASP A 114 17.90 6.67 15.92
C ASP A 114 16.95 7.39 14.94
N ALA A 115 16.88 6.86 13.72
CA ALA A 115 16.20 7.50 12.62
C ALA A 115 14.67 7.32 12.75
N PRO A 116 13.86 8.36 12.53
CA PRO A 116 12.41 8.22 12.56
C PRO A 116 11.92 7.31 11.43
N ARG A 117 11.22 6.24 11.81
CA ARG A 117 10.62 5.26 10.91
C ARG A 117 9.11 5.39 10.93
N TYR A 118 8.54 5.42 9.73
CA TYR A 118 7.12 5.33 9.51
C TYR A 118 6.79 3.96 8.93
N PHE A 119 5.77 3.35 9.49
CA PHE A 119 5.25 2.06 9.09
C PHE A 119 3.78 2.25 8.73
N LEU A 120 3.42 1.84 7.52
CA LEU A 120 2.04 1.83 7.05
C LEU A 120 1.73 0.43 6.53
N GLU A 121 0.76 -0.21 7.16
CA GLU A 121 0.26 -1.52 6.76
C GLU A 121 -1.21 -1.43 6.38
N MET A 122 -1.52 -1.96 5.20
CA MET A 122 -2.89 -2.08 4.70
C MET A 122 -3.24 -3.55 4.62
N ASN A 123 -4.26 -3.96 5.37
CA ASN A 123 -4.75 -5.33 5.34
C ASN A 123 -6.05 -5.43 4.55
N TYR A 124 -6.06 -6.42 3.67
CA TYR A 124 -7.22 -6.82 2.90
C TYR A 124 -7.47 -8.30 3.17
N GLN A 125 -8.70 -8.76 2.90
CA GLN A 125 -9.15 -10.13 3.16
C GLN A 125 -8.20 -11.23 2.64
N LYS A 126 -7.47 -10.98 1.55
CA LYS A 126 -6.60 -11.95 0.89
C LYS A 126 -5.13 -11.54 0.78
N LYS A 127 -4.81 -10.28 1.07
CA LYS A 127 -3.47 -9.69 0.82
C LYS A 127 -3.22 -8.57 1.82
N SER A 128 -1.99 -8.40 2.25
CA SER A 128 -1.55 -7.21 2.99
C SER A 128 -0.40 -6.53 2.25
N LYS A 129 -0.26 -5.23 2.47
CA LYS A 129 0.87 -4.43 1.98
C LYS A 129 1.39 -3.60 3.13
N SER A 130 2.60 -3.89 3.56
CA SER A 130 3.34 -3.10 4.55
C SER A 130 4.45 -2.32 3.85
N VAL A 131 4.59 -1.04 4.17
CA VAL A 131 5.72 -0.22 3.75
C VAL A 131 6.35 0.41 4.99
N THR A 132 7.64 0.13 5.18
CA THR A 132 8.48 0.77 6.18
C THR A 132 9.37 1.79 5.49
N TRP A 133 9.29 3.04 5.92
CA TRP A 133 10.07 4.15 5.39
C TRP A 133 10.84 4.85 6.49
N ASP A 134 12.12 5.12 6.24
CA ASP A 134 12.99 5.88 7.14
C ASP A 134 13.12 7.34 6.65
N GLU A 135 12.93 8.32 7.52
CA GLU A 135 13.09 9.74 7.20
C GLU A 135 14.51 10.08 6.70
N ASN A 136 15.52 9.31 7.13
CA ASN A 136 16.90 9.47 6.68
C ASN A 136 17.19 8.78 5.33
N TYR A 137 16.21 8.10 4.73
CA TYR A 137 16.38 7.47 3.44
C TYR A 137 16.59 8.54 2.34
N PRO A 138 17.55 8.34 1.42
CA PRO A 138 17.81 9.31 0.35
C PRO A 138 16.56 9.57 -0.48
N LYS A 139 16.28 10.85 -0.74
CA LYS A 139 15.09 11.26 -1.50
C LYS A 139 15.05 10.57 -2.86
N ASN A 140 13.96 9.88 -3.12
CA ASN A 140 13.62 9.30 -4.40
C ASN A 140 12.13 9.56 -4.72
N HIS A 141 11.68 9.16 -5.90
CA HIS A 141 10.29 9.36 -6.30
C HIS A 141 9.28 8.55 -5.46
N TYR A 142 9.72 7.58 -4.66
CA TYR A 142 8.86 6.84 -3.72
C TYR A 142 8.75 7.55 -2.37
N THR A 143 9.84 8.10 -1.84
CA THR A 143 9.86 8.82 -0.55
C THR A 143 8.98 10.06 -0.61
N ASP A 144 8.99 10.78 -1.74
CA ASP A 144 8.16 11.96 -1.92
C ASP A 144 6.66 11.60 -1.88
N LYS A 145 6.29 10.52 -2.56
CA LYS A 145 4.92 10.00 -2.59
C LYS A 145 4.46 9.49 -1.21
N ILE A 146 5.32 8.75 -0.49
CA ILE A 146 5.01 8.30 0.87
C ILE A 146 4.88 9.49 1.82
N GLY A 147 5.74 10.50 1.70
CA GLY A 147 5.64 11.72 2.48
C GLY A 147 4.31 12.47 2.25
N GLU A 148 3.87 12.56 1.00
CA GLU A 148 2.56 13.12 0.66
C GLU A 148 1.41 12.29 1.26
N LEU A 149 1.49 10.96 1.18
CA LEU A 149 0.50 10.06 1.75
C LEU A 149 0.43 10.16 3.28
N LYS A 150 1.59 10.19 3.96
CA LYS A 150 1.70 10.36 5.41
C LYS A 150 0.98 11.63 5.84
N LYS A 151 1.31 12.77 5.22
CA LYS A 151 0.69 14.06 5.54
C LYS A 151 -0.82 14.02 5.31
N PHE A 152 -1.28 13.39 4.22
CA PHE A 152 -2.70 13.25 3.94
C PHE A 152 -3.43 12.43 5.02
N ILE A 153 -2.86 11.30 5.45
CA ILE A 153 -3.46 10.46 6.50
C ILE A 153 -3.50 11.21 7.84
N GLU A 154 -2.41 11.88 8.22
CA GLU A 154 -2.33 12.67 9.46
C GLU A 154 -3.40 13.78 9.48
N THR A 155 -3.53 14.54 8.39
CA THR A 155 -4.59 15.58 8.27
C THR A 155 -5.98 14.98 8.42
N ARG A 156 -6.26 13.82 7.81
CA ARG A 156 -7.56 13.16 7.93
C ARG A 156 -7.85 12.67 9.35
N ILE A 157 -6.84 12.24 10.08
CA ILE A 157 -7.01 11.80 11.47
C ILE A 157 -7.24 13.02 12.38
N GLU A 158 -6.51 14.12 12.16
CA GLU A 158 -6.71 15.38 12.89
C GLU A 158 -8.09 15.98 12.67
N GLU A 159 -8.63 15.94 11.45
CA GLU A 159 -10.00 16.39 11.12
C GLU A 159 -11.10 15.61 11.85
N ASN A 160 -10.82 14.38 12.30
CA ASN A 160 -11.77 13.50 12.97
C ASN A 160 -11.54 13.41 14.49
N GLN A 161 -10.66 14.25 15.04
CA GLN A 161 -10.35 14.32 16.48
C GLN A 161 -11.20 15.37 17.20
#